data_AF-A0A0Q5UYA8-F1
#
_entry.id   AF-A0A0Q5UYA8-F1
#
_cell.length_a   1.000
_cell.length_b   1.000
_cell.length_c   1.000
_cell.angle_alpha   90.00
_cell.angle_beta   90.00
_cell.angle_gamma   90.00
#
_symmetry.space_group_name_H-M   'P 1'
#
loop_
_entity.id
_entity.type
_entity.pdbx_description
1 polymer ?
#
loop_
_entity_poly.entity_id
_entity_poly.type
_entity_poly.pdbx_seq_one_letter_code
_entity_poly.pdbx_strand_id
1 'polypeptide(L)'
;MEFQDELGLDFYDYGARNYDPAIGRYFTIDAFTEKFEDRTPYHYVSNDPVNLVDIEGHFEIPVKDQNKYKVLTNYLKNNIKEILGNQTIMNSLMKYGNFTEKQIKDKIVNFGKGGIKLNIVGRDVLSIGNGYYPGGRDNEIYIYEGLAQQLENATGYEKELALLAFLTTVLHESVHYGNATYNDGRRNKWTFLDKYGYENTESEDGRAFEIEAFWNNNYSDYYDNAGSKLGKEGMKSMNQMVNNKKALNKLGELPQSTQNIIKNLLEKNPNIKLTMQE
;
A
#
# COMPACT_ATOMS: atom_id res chain seq x y z
N MET A 1 15.34 8.70 -13.77
CA MET A 1 16.53 9.57 -13.77
C MET A 1 17.33 9.21 -14.99
N GLU A 2 17.40 10.15 -15.92
CA GLU A 2 18.21 10.05 -17.13
C GLU A 2 19.09 11.30 -17.19
N PHE A 3 20.38 11.15 -17.51
CA PHE A 3 21.30 12.28 -17.66
C PHE A 3 21.14 12.85 -19.07
N GLN A 4 20.87 14.14 -19.18
CA GLN A 4 20.73 14.83 -20.46
C GLN A 4 22.02 15.62 -20.77
N ASP A 5 22.86 15.05 -21.64
CA ASP A 5 24.11 15.68 -22.12
C ASP A 5 23.96 16.34 -23.51
N GLU A 6 22.85 16.08 -24.21
CA GLU A 6 22.60 16.48 -25.60
C GLU A 6 22.62 18.01 -25.84
N LEU A 7 22.32 18.80 -24.79
CA LEU A 7 22.33 20.26 -24.84
C LEU A 7 23.53 20.90 -24.09
N GLY A 8 24.44 20.09 -23.55
CA GLY A 8 25.58 20.57 -22.76
C GLY A 8 25.19 21.26 -21.45
N LEU A 9 24.02 20.91 -20.91
CA LEU A 9 23.45 21.50 -19.70
C LEU A 9 23.67 20.64 -18.44
N ASP A 10 24.13 19.39 -18.58
CA ASP A 10 24.43 18.45 -17.49
C ASP A 10 23.28 18.24 -16.48
N PHE A 11 22.04 18.19 -16.97
CA PHE A 11 20.86 18.03 -16.13
C PHE A 11 20.46 16.57 -15.97
N TYR A 12 19.74 16.28 -14.88
CA TYR A 12 19.07 15.01 -14.69
C TYR A 12 17.56 15.16 -14.87
N ASP A 13 16.99 14.37 -15.77
CA ASP A 13 15.54 14.27 -15.96
C ASP A 13 14.95 13.27 -14.94
N TYR A 14 14.13 13.78 -14.02
CA TYR A 14 13.41 12.98 -13.04
C TYR A 14 11.95 12.75 -13.46
N GLY A 15 11.59 12.87 -14.74
CA GLY A 15 10.25 12.67 -15.27
C GLY A 15 9.35 13.89 -15.08
N ALA A 16 9.03 14.23 -13.83
CA ALA A 16 8.17 15.39 -13.55
C ALA A 16 8.93 16.73 -13.50
N ARG A 17 10.25 16.68 -13.26
CA ARG A 17 11.10 17.87 -13.07
C ARG A 17 12.53 17.61 -13.55
N ASN A 18 13.17 18.65 -14.09
CA ASN A 18 14.59 18.62 -14.43
C ASN A 18 15.40 19.16 -13.25
N TYR A 19 16.40 18.39 -12.82
CA TYR A 19 17.28 18.68 -11.70
C TYR A 19 18.66 19.14 -12.20
N ASP A 20 19.15 20.24 -11.61
CA ASP A 20 20.51 20.72 -11.82
C ASP A 20 21.41 20.33 -10.63
N PRO A 21 22.38 19.42 -10.83
CA PRO A 21 23.30 19.02 -9.78
C PRO A 21 24.28 20.12 -9.37
N ALA A 22 24.58 21.11 -10.23
CA ALA A 22 25.53 22.17 -9.94
C ALA A 22 24.99 23.18 -8.91
N ILE A 23 23.68 23.41 -8.91
CA ILE A 23 23.02 24.31 -7.95
C ILE A 23 22.15 23.58 -6.92
N GLY A 24 21.99 22.26 -7.05
CA GLY A 24 21.23 21.43 -6.12
C GLY A 24 19.74 21.77 -6.06
N ARG A 25 19.12 22.12 -7.20
CA ARG A 25 17.73 22.58 -7.27
C ARG A 25 17.01 22.05 -8.51
N TYR A 26 15.68 22.01 -8.45
CA TYR A 26 14.83 21.82 -9.63
C TYR A 26 14.64 23.13 -10.39
N PHE A 27 14.47 23.07 -11.70
CA PHE A 27 14.14 24.24 -12.53
C PHE A 27 12.65 24.59 -12.53
N THR A 28 11.81 23.61 -12.23
CA THR A 28 10.36 23.76 -12.19
C THR A 28 9.87 23.85 -10.76
N ILE A 29 8.83 24.66 -10.56
CA ILE A 29 8.11 24.74 -9.30
C ILE A 29 7.52 23.37 -8.98
N ASP A 30 7.75 22.88 -7.78
CA ASP A 30 7.11 21.69 -7.25
C ASP A 30 5.58 21.87 -7.28
N ALA A 31 4.86 20.96 -7.95
CA ALA A 31 3.39 20.99 -8.01
C ALA A 31 2.72 20.93 -6.62
N PHE A 32 3.48 20.54 -5.59
CA PHE A 32 3.03 20.48 -4.20
C PHE A 32 3.62 21.58 -3.32
N THR A 33 4.21 22.64 -3.90
CA THR A 33 4.83 23.76 -3.16
C THR A 33 3.93 24.31 -2.05
N GLU A 34 2.65 24.53 -2.33
CA GLU A 34 1.68 25.09 -1.36
C GLU A 34 1.45 24.21 -0.12
N LYS A 35 1.89 22.95 -0.15
CA LYS A 35 1.78 22.04 0.98
C LYS A 35 2.99 22.12 1.94
N PHE A 36 4.02 22.92 1.61
CA PHE A 36 5.29 23.00 2.36
C PHE A 36 5.73 24.44 2.51
N GLU A 37 5.19 25.11 3.53
CA GLU A 37 5.49 26.50 3.85
C GLU A 37 6.97 26.71 4.26
N ASP A 38 7.63 25.65 4.74
CA ASP A 38 9.01 25.63 5.21
C ASP A 38 10.04 25.40 4.10
N ARG A 39 9.60 25.11 2.87
CA ARG A 39 10.48 24.70 1.76
C ARG A 39 10.35 25.61 0.56
N THR A 40 11.49 25.87 -0.10
CA THR A 40 11.44 26.63 -1.36
C THR A 40 10.77 25.79 -2.46
N PRO A 41 10.05 26.42 -3.41
CA PRO A 41 9.39 25.73 -4.52
C PRO A 41 10.32 24.88 -5.40
N TYR A 42 11.63 25.13 -5.29
CA TYR A 42 12.70 24.53 -6.09
C TYR A 42 13.62 23.59 -5.29
N HIS A 43 13.25 23.25 -4.04
CA HIS A 43 14.09 22.42 -3.18
C HIS A 43 14.35 21.04 -3.81
N TYR A 44 15.56 20.51 -3.62
CA TYR A 44 15.88 19.12 -3.93
C TYR A 44 15.98 18.33 -2.62
N VAL A 45 15.21 17.24 -2.49
CA VAL A 45 15.26 16.26 -1.39
C VAL A 45 15.40 16.85 0.01
N SER A 46 14.60 17.87 0.34
CA SER A 46 14.65 18.54 1.65
C SER A 46 16.02 19.08 2.08
N ASN A 47 16.92 19.38 1.13
CA ASN A 47 18.33 19.69 1.40
C ASN A 47 19.11 18.57 2.13
N ASP A 48 18.65 17.32 2.03
CA ASP A 48 19.34 16.13 2.55
C ASP A 48 19.65 15.10 1.42
N PRO A 49 20.43 15.48 0.40
CA PRO A 49 20.72 14.62 -0.75
C PRO A 49 21.68 13.46 -0.44
N VAL A 50 22.26 13.43 0.76
CA VAL A 50 23.09 12.32 1.22
C VAL A 50 22.21 11.15 1.67
N ASN A 51 21.08 11.45 2.32
CA ASN A 51 20.23 10.43 2.91
C ASN A 51 18.94 10.18 2.13
N LEU A 52 18.49 11.11 1.29
CA LEU A 52 17.22 11.04 0.56
C LEU A 52 17.44 11.07 -0.96
N VAL A 53 16.57 10.38 -1.69
CA VAL A 53 16.49 10.45 -3.15
C VAL A 53 15.05 10.72 -3.56
N ASP A 54 14.87 11.68 -4.46
CA ASP A 54 13.58 11.97 -5.10
C ASP A 54 13.39 11.00 -6.27
N ILE A 55 12.29 10.27 -6.25
CA ILE A 55 11.89 9.38 -7.32
C ILE A 55 10.77 10.06 -8.09
N GLU A 56 10.97 10.16 -9.40
CA GLU A 56 10.01 10.73 -10.36
C GLU A 56 9.64 12.21 -10.10
N GLY A 57 10.37 12.92 -9.23
CA GLY A 57 10.06 14.30 -8.88
C GLY A 57 8.88 14.44 -7.91
N HIS A 58 8.51 13.36 -7.21
CA HIS A 58 7.31 13.27 -6.39
C HIS A 58 7.51 12.54 -5.04
N PHE A 59 8.49 11.64 -4.93
CA PHE A 59 8.63 10.74 -3.80
C PHE A 59 10.03 10.85 -3.16
N GLU A 60 10.12 11.29 -1.90
CA GLU A 60 11.37 11.21 -1.11
C GLU A 60 11.38 9.91 -0.29
N ILE A 61 12.38 9.05 -0.49
CA ILE A 61 12.63 7.89 0.40
C ILE A 61 14.11 7.81 0.80
N PRO A 62 14.44 7.28 1.99
CA PRO A 62 15.83 7.11 2.40
C PRO A 62 16.62 6.20 1.46
N VAL A 63 17.85 6.61 1.10
CA VAL A 63 18.78 5.88 0.21
C VAL A 63 19.01 4.45 0.69
N LYS A 64 19.14 4.27 2.00
CA LYS A 64 19.32 2.95 2.65
C LYS A 64 18.14 2.00 2.38
N ASP A 65 16.92 2.54 2.29
CA ASP A 65 15.70 1.77 2.16
C ASP A 65 15.42 1.41 0.68
N GLN A 66 15.88 2.22 -0.28
CA GLN A 66 15.81 1.87 -1.72
C GLN A 66 16.55 0.58 -2.03
N ASN A 67 17.75 0.44 -1.46
CA ASN A 67 18.59 -0.73 -1.70
C ASN A 67 18.15 -1.93 -0.87
N LYS A 68 17.57 -1.68 0.31
CA LYS A 68 17.07 -2.73 1.21
C LYS A 68 15.75 -3.33 0.72
N TYR A 69 14.86 -2.53 0.13
CA TYR A 69 13.52 -2.94 -0.30
C TYR A 69 13.22 -2.60 -1.77
N LYS A 70 13.97 -3.20 -2.71
CA LYS A 70 13.91 -2.88 -4.15
C LYS A 70 12.59 -3.28 -4.80
N VAL A 71 12.07 -4.48 -4.48
CA VAL A 71 10.81 -5.00 -5.03
C VAL A 71 9.65 -4.13 -4.58
N LEU A 72 9.57 -3.84 -3.28
CA LEU A 72 8.56 -2.99 -2.69
C LEU A 72 8.62 -1.58 -3.29
N THR A 73 9.81 -0.99 -3.32
CA THR A 73 10.05 0.33 -3.89
C THR A 73 9.59 0.39 -5.35
N ASN A 74 9.86 -0.65 -6.15
CA ASN A 74 9.40 -0.73 -7.53
C ASN A 74 7.86 -0.86 -7.63
N TYR A 75 7.23 -1.63 -6.74
CA TYR A 75 5.78 -1.75 -6.70
C TYR A 75 5.10 -0.43 -6.37
N LEU A 76 5.56 0.27 -5.33
CA LEU A 76 4.99 1.56 -4.92
C LEU A 76 5.09 2.61 -6.02
N LYS A 77 6.20 2.63 -6.78
CA LYS A 77 6.34 3.55 -7.92
C LYS A 77 5.39 3.23 -9.07
N ASN A 78 5.43 1.97 -9.51
CA ASN A 78 4.91 1.63 -10.84
C ASN A 78 3.49 1.09 -10.80
N ASN A 79 3.09 0.47 -9.69
CA ASN A 79 1.92 -0.40 -9.65
C ASN A 79 0.90 -0.01 -8.56
N ILE A 80 1.23 0.87 -7.60
CA ILE A 80 0.24 1.28 -6.58
C ILE A 80 -1.00 1.95 -7.19
N LYS A 81 -0.83 2.64 -8.32
CA LYS A 81 -1.94 3.28 -9.06
C LYS A 81 -3.00 2.30 -9.54
N GLU A 82 -2.72 1.00 -9.56
CA GLU A 82 -3.73 -0.05 -9.81
C GLU A 82 -4.90 0.03 -8.81
N ILE A 83 -4.70 0.61 -7.62
CA ILE A 83 -5.76 0.92 -6.66
C ILE A 83 -6.85 1.79 -7.32
N LEU A 84 -6.47 2.81 -8.10
CA LEU A 84 -7.41 3.71 -8.78
C LEU A 84 -8.23 2.98 -9.84
N GLY A 85 -7.66 1.94 -10.43
CA GLY A 85 -8.35 1.06 -11.37
C GLY A 85 -9.36 0.13 -10.69
N ASN A 86 -9.44 0.13 -9.35
CA ASN A 86 -10.34 -0.75 -8.62
C ASN A 86 -11.44 -0.03 -7.83
N GLN A 87 -12.65 -0.10 -8.35
CA GLN A 87 -13.80 0.56 -7.75
C GLN A 87 -14.14 0.05 -6.35
N THR A 88 -13.98 -1.24 -6.05
CA THR A 88 -14.33 -1.76 -4.71
C THR A 88 -13.35 -1.26 -3.65
N ILE A 89 -12.04 -1.40 -3.86
CA ILE A 89 -11.01 -0.86 -2.97
C ILE A 89 -11.19 0.65 -2.83
N MET A 90 -11.42 1.37 -3.93
CA MET A 90 -11.69 2.82 -3.88
C MET A 90 -12.93 3.13 -3.02
N ASN A 91 -14.05 2.45 -3.27
CA ASN A 91 -15.29 2.66 -2.53
C ASN A 91 -15.13 2.29 -1.04
N SER A 92 -14.45 1.19 -0.74
CA SER A 92 -14.18 0.76 0.63
C SER A 92 -13.25 1.75 1.34
N LEU A 93 -12.20 2.25 0.69
CA LEU A 93 -11.36 3.31 1.25
C LEU A 93 -12.18 4.58 1.53
N MET A 94 -13.04 5.00 0.60
CA MET A 94 -13.93 6.14 0.82
C MET A 94 -14.88 5.91 2.00
N LYS A 95 -15.48 4.72 2.07
CA LYS A 95 -16.47 4.35 3.08
C LYS A 95 -15.87 4.22 4.48
N TYR A 96 -14.78 3.47 4.61
CA TYR A 96 -14.20 3.12 5.90
C TYR A 96 -13.14 4.12 6.35
N GLY A 97 -12.38 4.70 5.41
CA GLY A 97 -11.39 5.73 5.72
C GLY A 97 -11.93 7.16 5.66
N ASN A 98 -13.22 7.36 5.36
CA ASN A 98 -13.80 8.70 5.16
C ASN A 98 -13.04 9.57 4.15
N PHE A 99 -12.44 8.91 3.15
CA PHE A 99 -11.75 9.61 2.07
C PHE A 99 -12.72 10.03 0.97
N THR A 100 -12.38 11.12 0.29
CA THR A 100 -12.81 11.41 -1.07
C THR A 100 -11.86 10.74 -2.06
N GLU A 101 -12.31 10.54 -3.31
CA GLU A 101 -11.45 10.00 -4.37
C GLU A 101 -10.17 10.83 -4.56
N LYS A 102 -10.28 12.16 -4.47
CA LYS A 102 -9.13 13.07 -4.54
C LYS A 102 -8.15 12.81 -3.39
N GLN A 103 -8.65 12.64 -2.16
CA GLN A 103 -7.79 12.33 -1.03
C GLN A 103 -7.13 10.96 -1.18
N ILE A 104 -7.78 9.95 -1.77
CA ILE A 104 -7.12 8.66 -2.04
C ILE A 104 -5.95 8.84 -3.02
N LYS A 105 -6.16 9.58 -4.11
CA LYS A 105 -5.09 9.90 -5.08
C LYS A 105 -3.93 10.62 -4.40
N ASP A 106 -4.24 11.67 -3.64
CA ASP A 106 -3.25 12.54 -3.02
C ASP A 106 -2.54 11.89 -1.83
N LYS A 107 -3.21 11.00 -1.09
CA LYS A 107 -2.71 10.46 0.18
C LYS A 107 -2.24 9.02 0.11
N ILE A 108 -2.86 8.16 -0.70
CA ILE A 108 -2.56 6.72 -0.70
C ILE A 108 -1.75 6.34 -1.94
N VAL A 109 -2.15 6.82 -3.11
CA VAL A 109 -1.50 6.46 -4.38
C VAL A 109 -0.17 7.18 -4.54
N ASN A 110 -0.13 8.46 -4.18
CA ASN A 110 1.10 9.24 -4.12
C ASN A 110 1.70 9.10 -2.71
N PHE A 111 2.68 8.22 -2.55
CA PHE A 111 3.50 8.16 -1.33
C PHE A 111 4.52 9.30 -1.27
N GLY A 112 4.97 9.65 -0.08
CA GLY A 112 5.96 10.72 0.09
C GLY A 112 5.32 12.09 0.26
N LYS A 113 5.84 13.11 -0.42
CA LYS A 113 5.69 14.51 -0.02
C LYS A 113 4.21 14.98 -0.07
N GLY A 114 3.55 14.94 1.09
CA GLY A 114 2.14 15.36 1.28
C GLY A 114 1.14 14.20 1.23
N GLY A 115 1.61 13.00 0.89
CA GLY A 115 0.88 11.75 0.99
C GLY A 115 1.11 11.03 2.33
N ILE A 116 0.62 9.81 2.45
CA ILE A 116 0.94 8.94 3.59
C ILE A 116 2.40 8.53 3.49
N LYS A 117 3.11 8.59 4.61
CA LYS A 117 4.48 8.16 4.78
C LYS A 117 4.48 6.73 5.33
N LEU A 118 5.19 5.85 4.64
CA LEU A 118 5.41 4.47 5.06
C LEU A 118 6.70 4.39 5.86
N ASN A 119 6.60 3.98 7.13
CA ASN A 119 7.74 3.70 7.99
C ASN A 119 7.92 2.18 8.11
N ILE A 120 8.97 1.62 7.53
CA ILE A 120 9.31 0.20 7.70
C ILE A 120 10.09 0.04 9.00
N VAL A 121 9.52 -0.67 9.99
CA VAL A 121 10.09 -0.74 11.34
C VAL A 121 10.19 -2.17 11.89
N GLY A 122 11.16 -2.37 12.77
CA GLY A 122 11.41 -3.63 13.45
C GLY A 122 10.36 -4.00 14.49
N ARG A 123 10.51 -5.20 15.05
CA ARG A 123 9.68 -5.74 16.17
C ARG A 123 9.75 -4.92 17.45
N ASP A 124 10.84 -4.18 17.62
CA ASP A 124 11.08 -3.28 18.74
C ASP A 124 10.10 -2.09 18.74
N VAL A 125 9.61 -1.69 17.57
CA VAL A 125 8.61 -0.63 17.40
C VAL A 125 7.20 -1.22 17.24
N LEU A 126 7.06 -2.27 16.42
CA LEU A 126 5.79 -2.96 16.17
C LEU A 126 5.69 -4.22 17.01
N SER A 127 5.15 -4.07 18.22
CA SER A 127 4.97 -5.20 19.16
C SER A 127 3.82 -6.14 18.77
N ILE A 128 2.84 -5.67 18.01
CA ILE A 128 1.67 -6.43 17.54
C ILE A 128 1.30 -6.05 16.09
N GLY A 129 0.84 -7.02 15.31
CA GLY A 129 0.36 -6.79 13.94
C GLY A 129 1.45 -6.52 12.89
N ASN A 130 1.06 -6.57 11.61
CA ASN A 130 1.97 -6.21 10.50
C ASN A 130 1.97 -4.70 10.20
N GLY A 131 1.04 -3.95 10.78
CA GLY A 131 0.83 -2.54 10.53
C GLY A 131 0.41 -1.83 11.82
N TYR A 132 0.64 -0.52 11.85
CA TYR A 132 0.18 0.35 12.92
C TYR A 132 0.04 1.79 12.43
N TYR A 133 -1.12 2.37 12.68
CA TYR A 133 -1.34 3.80 12.67
C TYR A 133 -1.25 4.38 14.09
N PRO A 134 -0.35 5.35 14.37
CA PRO A 134 -0.13 5.89 15.71
C PRO A 134 -1.27 6.74 16.28
N GLY A 135 -2.25 7.12 15.45
CA GLY A 135 -3.25 8.11 15.81
C GLY A 135 -2.77 9.53 15.56
N GLY A 136 -3.48 10.52 16.12
CA GLY A 136 -3.01 11.91 16.14
C GLY A 136 -3.16 12.71 14.84
N ARG A 137 -3.72 12.13 13.76
CA ARG A 137 -3.82 12.74 12.41
C ARG A 137 -2.49 12.91 11.69
N ASP A 138 -1.43 12.33 12.23
CA ASP A 138 -0.15 12.25 11.54
C ASP A 138 -0.33 11.44 10.26
N ASN A 139 0.34 11.81 9.17
CA ASN A 139 0.25 11.11 7.89
C ASN A 139 1.22 9.92 7.82
N GLU A 140 1.54 9.30 8.95
CA GLU A 140 2.53 8.22 9.04
C GLU A 140 1.86 6.89 9.37
N ILE A 141 2.17 5.85 8.61
CA ILE A 141 1.81 4.46 8.96
C ILE A 141 3.08 3.62 9.05
N TYR A 142 3.07 2.70 9.99
CA TYR A 142 4.20 1.86 10.34
C TYR A 142 3.92 0.46 9.86
N ILE A 143 4.86 -0.13 9.11
CA ILE A 143 4.74 -1.47 8.55
C ILE A 143 5.88 -2.33 9.06
N TYR A 144 5.55 -3.56 9.44
CA TYR A 144 6.52 -4.49 9.99
C TYR A 144 7.57 -4.86 8.93
N GLU A 145 8.85 -4.70 9.29
CA GLU A 145 9.96 -4.98 8.38
C GLU A 145 9.98 -6.42 7.88
N GLY A 146 9.48 -7.37 8.67
CA GLY A 146 9.41 -8.77 8.27
C GLY A 146 8.48 -8.98 7.07
N LEU A 147 7.42 -8.18 6.93
CA LEU A 147 6.51 -8.23 5.78
C LEU A 147 7.19 -7.66 4.53
N ALA A 148 7.92 -6.55 4.67
CA ALA A 148 8.71 -5.99 3.58
C ALA A 148 9.82 -6.96 3.14
N GLN A 149 10.56 -7.54 4.09
CA GLN A 149 11.59 -8.55 3.80
C GLN A 149 11.02 -9.81 3.14
N GLN A 150 9.82 -10.25 3.52
CA GLN A 150 9.13 -11.35 2.86
C GLN A 150 8.88 -11.03 1.38
N LEU A 151 8.37 -9.83 1.08
CA LEU A 151 8.16 -9.41 -0.31
C LEU A 151 9.47 -9.33 -1.11
N GLU A 152 10.55 -8.83 -0.50
CA GLU A 152 11.85 -8.74 -1.16
C GLU A 152 12.45 -10.10 -1.50
N ASN A 153 12.32 -11.07 -0.60
CA ASN A 153 12.94 -12.38 -0.72
C ASN A 153 12.05 -13.42 -1.42
N ALA A 154 10.75 -13.15 -1.58
CA ALA A 154 9.82 -14.07 -2.18
C ALA A 154 10.09 -14.28 -3.67
N THR A 155 9.88 -15.51 -4.13
CA THR A 155 10.09 -15.92 -5.53
C THR A 155 8.89 -16.67 -6.07
N GLY A 156 8.69 -16.62 -7.39
CA GLY A 156 7.49 -17.17 -8.04
C GLY A 156 6.22 -16.65 -7.37
N TYR A 157 5.23 -17.53 -7.23
CA TYR A 157 3.92 -17.28 -6.62
C TYR A 157 3.94 -16.68 -5.20
N GLU A 158 4.97 -16.94 -4.40
CA GLU A 158 5.08 -16.34 -3.08
C GLU A 158 5.23 -14.83 -3.16
N LYS A 159 5.78 -14.31 -4.28
CA LYS A 159 6.00 -12.87 -4.45
C LYS A 159 4.69 -12.11 -4.60
N GLU A 160 3.74 -12.64 -5.36
CA GLU A 160 2.44 -12.01 -5.51
C GLU A 160 1.57 -12.16 -4.24
N LEU A 161 1.71 -13.27 -3.50
CA LEU A 161 1.07 -13.40 -2.17
C LEU A 161 1.64 -12.39 -1.16
N ALA A 162 2.96 -12.23 -1.13
CA ALA A 162 3.63 -11.26 -0.26
C ALA A 162 3.23 -9.82 -0.64
N LEU A 163 3.05 -9.56 -1.93
CA LEU A 163 2.56 -8.28 -2.41
C LEU A 163 1.12 -8.01 -1.95
N LEU A 164 0.24 -9.00 -2.07
CA LEU A 164 -1.14 -8.89 -1.62
C LEU A 164 -1.24 -8.67 -0.10
N ALA A 165 -0.44 -9.38 0.69
CA ALA A 165 -0.35 -9.18 2.13
C ALA A 165 0.15 -7.76 2.49
N PHE A 166 1.19 -7.29 1.80
CA PHE A 166 1.73 -5.94 1.97
C PHE A 166 0.69 -4.87 1.63
N LEU A 167 0.06 -4.96 0.45
CA LEU A 167 -0.97 -4.02 0.01
C LEU A 167 -2.16 -3.98 0.98
N THR A 168 -2.66 -5.14 1.38
CA THR A 168 -3.78 -5.26 2.34
C THR A 168 -3.44 -4.53 3.64
N THR A 169 -2.24 -4.74 4.17
CA THR A 169 -1.78 -4.09 5.42
C THR A 169 -1.67 -2.57 5.26
N VAL A 170 -1.05 -2.08 4.18
CA VAL A 170 -0.91 -0.63 3.95
C VAL A 170 -2.26 0.06 3.84
N LEU A 171 -3.21 -0.54 3.12
CA LEU A 171 -4.54 0.02 2.95
C LEU A 171 -5.37 -0.05 4.24
N HIS A 172 -5.22 -1.11 5.03
CA HIS A 172 -5.79 -1.21 6.37
C HIS A 172 -5.35 -0.03 7.24
N GLU A 173 -4.05 0.23 7.36
CA GLU A 173 -3.57 1.35 8.19
C GLU A 173 -3.95 2.71 7.61
N SER A 174 -4.06 2.81 6.28
CA SER A 174 -4.53 4.03 5.62
C SER A 174 -5.98 4.36 5.98
N VAL A 175 -6.83 3.34 6.20
CA VAL A 175 -8.21 3.55 6.68
C VAL A 175 -8.20 4.22 8.06
N HIS A 176 -7.34 3.78 8.98
CA HIS A 176 -7.21 4.41 10.30
C HIS A 176 -6.76 5.87 10.22
N TYR A 177 -5.78 6.15 9.36
CA TYR A 177 -5.35 7.53 9.09
C TYR A 177 -6.52 8.39 8.59
N GLY A 178 -7.24 7.91 7.58
CA GLY A 178 -8.37 8.63 7.00
C GLY A 178 -9.46 8.91 8.04
N ASN A 179 -9.82 7.92 8.83
CA ASN A 179 -10.86 8.04 9.85
C ASN A 179 -10.47 9.01 10.97
N ALA A 180 -9.23 8.94 11.45
CA ALA A 180 -8.70 9.87 12.45
C ALA A 180 -8.67 11.32 11.94
N THR A 181 -8.37 11.50 10.65
CA THR A 181 -8.18 12.81 10.03
C THR A 181 -9.49 13.46 9.59
N TYR A 182 -10.41 12.70 9.00
CA TYR A 182 -11.60 13.23 8.32
C TYR A 182 -12.92 12.93 9.05
N ASN A 183 -12.89 12.10 10.10
CA ASN A 183 -14.07 11.74 10.90
C ASN A 183 -13.78 11.78 12.42
N ASP A 184 -12.78 12.58 12.83
CA ASP A 184 -12.33 12.75 14.22
C ASP A 184 -12.01 11.43 14.96
N GLY A 185 -11.74 10.34 14.24
CA GLY A 185 -11.45 9.02 14.81
C GLY A 185 -12.67 8.30 15.40
N ARG A 186 -13.89 8.71 15.04
CA ARG A 186 -15.12 8.02 15.48
C ARG A 186 -15.23 6.66 14.82
N ARG A 187 -15.17 5.61 15.63
CA ARG A 187 -15.39 4.23 15.16
C ARG A 187 -16.86 3.99 14.84
N ASN A 188 -17.10 3.36 13.70
CA ASN A 188 -18.42 2.93 13.28
C ASN A 188 -18.62 1.43 13.58
N LYS A 189 -19.87 0.97 13.52
CA LYS A 189 -20.21 -0.46 13.54
C LYS A 189 -20.71 -0.86 12.17
N TRP A 190 -20.19 -1.97 11.66
CA TRP A 190 -20.46 -2.47 10.33
C TRP A 190 -21.00 -3.90 10.43
N THR A 191 -22.08 -4.18 9.72
CA THR A 191 -22.69 -5.52 9.69
C THR A 191 -22.30 -6.25 8.43
N PHE A 192 -21.88 -7.50 8.58
CA PHE A 192 -21.50 -8.40 7.50
C PHE A 192 -22.15 -9.77 7.71
N LEU A 193 -22.30 -10.55 6.65
CA LEU A 193 -22.81 -11.91 6.73
C LEU A 193 -21.65 -12.90 6.86
N ASP A 194 -21.83 -13.91 7.69
CA ASP A 194 -20.95 -15.09 7.66
C ASP A 194 -21.35 -16.06 6.55
N LYS A 195 -20.58 -17.16 6.42
CA LYS A 195 -20.81 -18.22 5.43
C LYS A 195 -22.15 -18.95 5.59
N TYR A 196 -22.83 -18.80 6.73
CA TYR A 196 -24.15 -19.37 7.00
C TYR A 196 -25.27 -18.34 6.85
N GLY A 197 -24.95 -17.08 6.53
CA GLY A 197 -25.91 -15.99 6.39
C GLY A 197 -26.28 -15.30 7.70
N TYR A 198 -25.55 -15.53 8.80
CA TYR A 198 -25.78 -14.80 10.04
C TYR A 198 -25.06 -13.45 10.05
N GLU A 199 -25.75 -12.43 10.54
CA GLU A 199 -25.19 -11.10 10.72
C GLU A 199 -24.18 -11.07 11.87
N ASN A 200 -23.00 -10.53 11.57
CA ASN A 200 -21.92 -10.29 12.52
C ASN A 200 -21.50 -8.82 12.45
N THR A 201 -21.05 -8.25 13.57
CA THR A 201 -20.65 -6.85 13.66
C THR A 201 -19.15 -6.71 13.81
N GLU A 202 -18.53 -5.85 13.00
CA GLU A 202 -17.16 -5.36 13.16
C GLU A 202 -17.18 -3.88 13.52
N SER A 203 -16.31 -3.47 14.44
CA SER A 203 -16.17 -2.07 14.88
C SER A 203 -14.81 -1.46 14.56
N GLU A 204 -13.92 -2.27 13.99
CA GLU A 204 -12.60 -1.89 13.56
C GLU A 204 -12.65 -1.58 12.05
N ASP A 205 -12.48 -0.31 11.70
CA ASP A 205 -12.71 0.16 10.33
C ASP A 205 -11.73 -0.44 9.31
N GLY A 206 -10.49 -0.75 9.72
CA GLY A 206 -9.51 -1.42 8.87
C GLY A 206 -9.89 -2.88 8.58
N ARG A 207 -10.43 -3.60 9.57
CA ARG A 207 -10.96 -4.95 9.39
C ARG A 207 -12.22 -4.94 8.53
N ALA A 208 -13.12 -3.98 8.78
CA ALA A 208 -14.33 -3.80 7.98
C ALA A 208 -13.98 -3.51 6.51
N PHE A 209 -12.94 -2.69 6.28
CA PHE A 209 -12.35 -2.49 4.97
C PHE A 209 -11.82 -3.78 4.36
N GLU A 210 -11.02 -4.58 5.10
CA GLU A 210 -10.50 -5.84 4.58
C GLU A 210 -11.65 -6.78 4.15
N ILE A 211 -12.65 -6.95 5.01
CA ILE A 211 -13.80 -7.83 4.79
C ILE A 211 -14.51 -7.48 3.48
N GLU A 212 -14.78 -6.20 3.22
CA GLU A 212 -15.44 -5.77 1.99
C GLU A 212 -14.49 -5.83 0.78
N ALA A 213 -13.28 -5.29 0.90
CA ALA A 213 -12.36 -5.10 -0.21
C ALA A 213 -11.70 -6.41 -0.71
N PHE A 214 -11.46 -7.37 0.17
CA PHE A 214 -10.72 -8.59 -0.16
C PHE A 214 -11.53 -9.88 0.08
N TRP A 215 -12.50 -9.87 0.99
CA TRP A 215 -13.24 -11.07 1.37
C TRP A 215 -14.68 -11.14 0.87
N ASN A 216 -15.12 -10.13 0.09
CA ASN A 216 -16.47 -10.04 -0.48
C ASN A 216 -17.56 -10.10 0.61
N ASN A 217 -17.41 -9.31 1.66
CA ASN A 217 -18.34 -9.22 2.79
C ASN A 217 -18.52 -10.52 3.59
N ASN A 218 -17.67 -11.54 3.40
CA ASN A 218 -17.73 -12.78 4.17
C ASN A 218 -16.91 -12.66 5.46
N TYR A 219 -17.62 -12.43 6.57
CA TYR A 219 -17.02 -12.24 7.88
C TYR A 219 -16.30 -13.49 8.41
N SER A 220 -16.89 -14.69 8.25
CA SER A 220 -16.29 -15.92 8.78
C SER A 220 -15.01 -16.30 8.05
N ASP A 221 -14.99 -16.20 6.72
CA ASP A 221 -13.78 -16.51 5.95
C ASP A 221 -12.64 -15.55 6.33
N TYR A 222 -12.96 -14.26 6.52
CA TYR A 222 -12.01 -13.26 6.99
C TYR A 222 -11.51 -13.56 8.40
N TYR A 223 -12.40 -13.80 9.36
CA TYR A 223 -12.01 -13.97 10.76
C TYR A 223 -11.09 -15.19 10.94
N ASP A 224 -11.39 -16.27 10.22
CA ASP A 224 -10.55 -17.46 10.21
C ASP A 224 -9.18 -17.17 9.58
N ASN A 225 -9.07 -16.18 8.68
CA ASN A 225 -7.92 -15.96 7.78
C ASN A 225 -7.56 -14.48 7.56
N ALA A 226 -7.57 -13.65 8.60
CA ALA A 226 -7.37 -12.21 8.44
C ALA A 226 -6.00 -11.88 7.80
N GLY A 227 -5.97 -10.95 6.84
CA GLY A 227 -4.76 -10.59 6.09
C GLY A 227 -3.74 -9.81 6.92
N SER A 228 -4.19 -9.10 7.93
CA SER A 228 -3.37 -8.39 8.93
C SER A 228 -2.64 -9.31 9.93
N LYS A 229 -2.75 -10.64 9.83
CA LYS A 229 -2.02 -11.60 10.68
C LYS A 229 -0.52 -11.52 10.47
N LEU A 230 0.22 -11.60 11.59
CA LEU A 230 1.68 -11.43 11.63
C LEU A 230 2.48 -12.42 10.77
N GLY A 231 3.38 -11.91 9.93
CA GLY A 231 4.41 -12.68 9.22
C GLY A 231 3.86 -13.87 8.40
N LYS A 232 4.36 -15.08 8.67
CA LYS A 232 3.98 -16.30 7.91
C LYS A 232 2.48 -16.62 7.95
N GLU A 233 1.78 -16.21 9.00
CA GLU A 233 0.33 -16.42 9.11
C GLU A 233 -0.47 -15.51 8.18
N GLY A 234 0.03 -14.30 7.89
CA GLY A 234 -0.55 -13.43 6.86
C GLY A 234 -0.41 -14.02 5.46
N MET A 235 0.77 -14.58 5.15
CA MET A 235 1.01 -15.30 3.88
C MET A 235 0.11 -16.52 3.71
N LYS A 236 -0.04 -17.34 4.77
CA LYS A 236 -0.98 -18.46 4.78
C LYS A 236 -2.41 -17.98 4.56
N SER A 237 -2.78 -16.86 5.17
CA SER A 237 -4.11 -16.26 5.03
C SER A 237 -4.38 -15.80 3.59
N MET A 238 -3.40 -15.14 2.94
CA MET A 238 -3.52 -14.77 1.52
C MET A 238 -3.60 -16.00 0.63
N ASN A 239 -2.78 -17.02 0.88
CA ASN A 239 -2.85 -18.27 0.15
C ASN A 239 -4.23 -18.94 0.30
N GLN A 240 -4.77 -18.98 1.53
CA GLN A 240 -6.08 -19.55 1.80
C GLN A 240 -7.20 -18.76 1.12
N MET A 241 -7.13 -17.44 1.10
CA MET A 241 -8.05 -16.59 0.35
C MET A 241 -8.05 -16.98 -1.14
N VAL A 242 -6.88 -17.07 -1.77
CA VAL A 242 -6.73 -17.46 -3.18
C VAL A 242 -7.32 -18.85 -3.42
N ASN A 243 -6.97 -19.82 -2.57
CA ASN A 243 -7.35 -21.23 -2.71
C ASN A 243 -8.85 -21.44 -2.54
N ASN A 244 -9.44 -20.86 -1.49
CA ASN A 244 -10.87 -20.99 -1.20
C ASN A 244 -11.69 -20.45 -2.38
N LYS A 245 -11.33 -19.27 -2.90
CA LYS A 245 -12.07 -18.63 -4.00
C LYS A 245 -11.94 -19.39 -5.31
N LYS A 246 -10.79 -20.02 -5.56
CA LYS A 246 -10.61 -20.97 -6.67
C LYS A 246 -11.47 -22.22 -6.48
N ALA A 247 -11.41 -22.86 -5.31
CA ALA A 247 -12.11 -24.12 -5.02
C ALA A 247 -13.64 -23.98 -5.16
N LEU A 248 -14.18 -22.84 -4.79
CA LEU A 248 -15.62 -22.58 -4.88
C LEU A 248 -16.07 -22.08 -6.27
N ASN A 249 -15.16 -21.91 -7.24
CA ASN A 249 -15.44 -21.21 -8.51
C ASN A 249 -16.07 -19.82 -8.31
N LYS A 250 -15.77 -19.17 -7.17
CA LYS A 250 -16.34 -17.89 -6.74
C LYS A 250 -15.41 -16.71 -7.01
N LEU A 251 -14.38 -16.88 -7.84
CA LEU A 251 -13.50 -15.76 -8.23
C LEU A 251 -14.30 -14.59 -8.79
N GLY A 252 -15.32 -14.86 -9.61
CA GLY A 252 -16.19 -13.82 -10.18
C GLY A 252 -17.00 -13.03 -9.15
N GLU A 253 -17.17 -13.53 -7.92
CA GLU A 253 -17.87 -12.83 -6.84
C GLU A 253 -16.97 -11.82 -6.11
N LEU A 254 -15.66 -11.86 -6.35
CA LEU A 254 -14.73 -10.92 -5.72
C LEU A 254 -14.71 -9.57 -6.42
N PRO A 255 -14.27 -8.51 -5.73
CA PRO A 255 -13.83 -7.28 -6.36
C PRO A 255 -12.87 -7.51 -7.53
N GLN A 256 -13.02 -6.76 -8.62
CA GLN A 256 -12.22 -6.96 -9.84
C GLN A 256 -10.70 -6.86 -9.60
N SER A 257 -10.22 -6.12 -8.60
CA SER A 257 -8.81 -6.04 -8.18
C SER A 257 -8.35 -7.35 -7.62
N THR A 258 -9.09 -7.88 -6.67
CA THR A 258 -8.83 -9.15 -6.03
C THR A 258 -8.90 -10.25 -7.09
N GLN A 259 -9.86 -10.16 -8.02
CA GLN A 259 -9.86 -11.03 -9.21
C GLN A 259 -8.60 -10.86 -10.07
N ASN A 260 -8.16 -9.65 -10.38
CA ASN A 260 -7.00 -9.42 -11.24
C ASN A 260 -5.71 -9.86 -10.56
N ILE A 261 -5.55 -9.62 -9.26
CA ILE A 261 -4.43 -10.10 -8.46
C ILE A 261 -4.46 -11.63 -8.44
N ILE A 262 -5.62 -12.25 -8.17
CA ILE A 262 -5.77 -13.71 -8.19
C ILE A 262 -5.59 -14.30 -9.59
N LYS A 263 -6.08 -13.65 -10.65
CA LYS A 263 -5.89 -14.11 -12.03
C LYS A 263 -4.44 -14.01 -12.45
N ASN A 264 -3.76 -12.89 -12.16
CA ASN A 264 -2.32 -12.75 -12.38
C ASN A 264 -1.52 -13.81 -11.59
N LEU A 265 -1.89 -14.04 -10.32
CA LEU A 265 -1.35 -15.12 -9.49
C LEU A 265 -1.48 -16.49 -10.19
N LEU A 266 -2.65 -16.79 -10.76
CA LEU A 266 -2.98 -18.07 -11.40
C LEU A 266 -2.35 -18.22 -12.80
N GLU A 267 -2.33 -17.16 -13.61
CA GLU A 267 -1.84 -17.15 -14.99
C GLU A 267 -0.32 -17.18 -15.08
N LYS A 268 0.37 -16.49 -14.17
CA LYS A 268 1.85 -16.45 -14.14
C LYS A 268 2.46 -17.66 -13.45
N ASN A 269 1.65 -18.48 -12.78
CA ASN A 269 2.10 -19.67 -12.05
C ASN A 269 1.29 -20.94 -12.41
N PRO A 270 1.20 -21.32 -13.71
CA PRO A 270 0.33 -22.42 -14.16
C PRO A 270 0.75 -23.81 -13.65
N ASN A 271 1.99 -23.96 -13.15
CA ASN A 271 2.55 -25.23 -12.67
C ASN A 271 2.33 -25.50 -11.17
N ILE A 272 1.65 -24.61 -10.45
CA ILE A 272 1.47 -24.77 -9.01
C ILE A 272 0.19 -25.55 -8.72
N LYS A 273 0.37 -26.83 -8.34
CA LYS A 273 -0.67 -27.63 -7.68
C LYS A 273 -0.64 -27.34 -6.19
N LEU A 274 -1.69 -26.72 -5.70
CA LEU A 274 -1.93 -26.52 -4.27
C LEU A 274 -2.37 -27.87 -3.68
N THR A 275 -1.42 -28.61 -3.12
CA THR A 275 -1.71 -29.80 -2.33
C THR A 275 -2.38 -29.35 -1.03
N MET A 276 -3.68 -29.64 -0.89
CA MET A 276 -4.32 -29.65 0.42
C MET A 276 -3.79 -30.86 1.17
N GLN A 277 -3.37 -30.69 2.42
CA GLN A 277 -3.30 -31.85 3.31
C GLN A 277 -4.75 -32.33 3.51
N GLU A 278 -4.94 -33.62 3.24
CA GLU A 278 -6.24 -34.33 3.17
C GLU A 278 -7.13 -34.13 4.41
#